data_AF-A0A5C6E1N8-F1
#
_entry.id   AF-A0A5C6E1N8-F1
#
_cell.length_a   1.000
_cell.length_b   1.000
_cell.length_c   1.000
_cell.angle_alpha   90.00
_cell.angle_beta   90.00
_cell.angle_gamma   90.00
#
_symmetry.space_group_name_H-M   'P 1'
#
loop_
_entity.id
_entity.type
_entity.pdbx_description
1 polymer ?
#
loop_
_entity_poly.entity_id
_entity_poly.type
_entity_poly.pdbx_seq_one_letter_code
_entity_poly.pdbx_strand_id
1 'polypeptide(L)'
;MTNLLQPPRYAFGKQAILAAICCLSLISLGGCRGQGLFPPAGTINQQQADAIVHDPFPQNDIAPYEAASRPRDYQQPLPEPVRNRLIPDAMPWLGR
;
A
#
# COMPACT_ATOMS: atom_id res chain seq x y z
N MET A 1 -29.58 -43.42 -35.53
CA MET A 1 -29.38 -42.92 -34.15
C MET A 1 -27.96 -42.38 -34.13
N THR A 2 -27.70 -41.08 -34.28
CA THR A 2 -27.92 -40.03 -33.28
C THR A 2 -27.91 -38.66 -33.99
N ASN A 3 -28.99 -37.90 -33.83
CA ASN A 3 -29.05 -36.50 -34.24
C ASN A 3 -28.37 -35.66 -33.15
N LEU A 4 -27.27 -34.99 -33.48
CA LEU A 4 -26.60 -34.06 -32.58
C LEU A 4 -27.40 -32.75 -32.53
N LEU A 5 -28.15 -32.55 -31.45
CA LEU A 5 -28.75 -31.27 -31.08
C LEU A 5 -27.64 -30.27 -30.78
N GLN A 6 -27.32 -29.44 -31.77
CA GLN A 6 -26.43 -28.30 -31.59
C GLN A 6 -27.22 -27.18 -30.88
N PRO A 7 -26.77 -26.65 -29.72
CA PRO A 7 -27.49 -25.59 -29.05
C PRO A 7 -27.46 -24.28 -29.87
N PRO A 8 -28.53 -23.46 -29.80
CA PRO A 8 -28.63 -22.24 -30.59
C PRO A 8 -27.56 -21.23 -30.17
N ARG A 9 -26.64 -20.91 -31.10
CA ARG A 9 -25.55 -19.92 -30.94
C ARG A 9 -26.03 -18.53 -30.49
N TYR A 10 -27.32 -18.22 -30.66
CA TYR A 10 -27.94 -16.92 -30.37
C TYR A 10 -28.24 -16.65 -28.88
N ALA A 11 -28.29 -17.69 -28.03
CA ALA A 11 -28.52 -17.51 -26.59
C ALA A 11 -27.25 -17.11 -25.82
N PHE A 12 -26.07 -17.50 -26.33
CA PHE A 12 -24.78 -17.26 -25.70
C PHE A 12 -24.39 -15.77 -25.69
N GLY A 13 -24.73 -15.03 -26.75
CA GLY A 13 -24.40 -13.61 -26.87
C GLY A 13 -25.13 -12.72 -25.85
N LYS A 14 -26.41 -12.98 -25.58
CA LYS A 14 -27.19 -12.20 -24.59
C LYS A 14 -26.75 -12.48 -23.16
N GLN A 15 -26.44 -13.75 -22.86
CA GLN A 15 -25.88 -14.18 -21.56
C GLN A 15 -24.49 -13.55 -21.33
N ALA A 16 -23.64 -13.49 -22.37
CA ALA A 16 -22.32 -12.87 -22.30
C ALA A 16 -22.39 -11.35 -22.07
N ILE A 17 -23.35 -10.66 -22.71
CA ILE A 17 -23.54 -9.20 -22.52
C ILE A 17 -24.00 -8.90 -21.09
N LEU A 18 -24.94 -9.67 -20.53
CA LEU A 18 -25.39 -9.51 -19.15
C LEU A 18 -24.26 -9.75 -18.14
N ALA A 19 -23.46 -10.79 -18.36
CA ALA A 19 -22.29 -11.07 -17.54
C ALA A 19 -21.26 -9.94 -17.58
N ALA A 20 -20.98 -9.39 -18.77
CA ALA A 20 -20.06 -8.26 -18.92
C ALA A 20 -20.54 -7.00 -18.21
N ILE A 21 -21.84 -6.66 -18.30
CA ILE A 21 -22.44 -5.52 -17.59
C ILE A 21 -22.35 -5.73 -16.07
N CYS A 22 -22.66 -6.94 -15.59
CA CYS A 22 -22.57 -7.28 -14.18
C CYS A 22 -21.13 -7.13 -13.66
N CYS A 23 -20.13 -7.65 -14.40
CA CYS A 23 -18.72 -7.49 -14.05
C CYS A 23 -18.28 -6.01 -14.02
N LEU A 24 -18.67 -5.21 -15.02
CA LEU A 24 -18.36 -3.77 -15.01
C LEU A 24 -19.00 -3.05 -13.81
N SER A 25 -20.24 -3.40 -13.44
CA SER A 25 -20.92 -2.80 -12.31
C SER A 25 -20.25 -3.11 -10.97
N LEU A 26 -19.72 -4.33 -10.82
CA LEU A 26 -18.97 -4.74 -9.61
C LEU A 26 -17.63 -4.00 -9.49
N ILE A 27 -16.92 -3.79 -10.60
CA ILE A 27 -15.67 -3.02 -10.62
C ILE A 27 -15.93 -1.54 -10.26
N SER A 28 -17.07 -1.00 -10.66
CA SER A 28 -17.45 0.40 -10.41
C SER A 28 -17.71 0.70 -8.93
N LEU A 29 -18.22 -0.28 -8.18
CA LEU A 29 -18.51 -0.16 -6.75
C LEU A 29 -17.25 -0.28 -5.88
N GLY A 30 -16.19 -0.92 -6.40
CA GLY A 30 -14.90 -1.12 -5.72
C GLY A 30 -13.88 -0.02 -6.01
N GLY A 31 -14.29 1.24 -6.16
CA GLY A 31 -13.39 2.35 -6.50
C GLY A 31 -12.20 2.50 -5.52
N CYS A 32 -11.04 2.95 -6.03
CA CYS A 32 -9.77 3.09 -5.31
C CYS A 32 -9.75 4.09 -4.13
N ARG A 33 -10.90 4.68 -3.78
CA ARG A 33 -11.08 5.62 -2.66
C ARG A 33 -11.94 5.05 -1.52
N GLY A 34 -12.24 3.75 -1.54
CA GLY A 34 -12.90 3.08 -0.44
C GLY A 34 -12.02 3.13 0.81
N GLN A 35 -12.62 3.51 1.96
CA GLN A 35 -12.03 3.23 3.26
C GLN A 35 -11.77 1.72 3.31
N GLY A 36 -10.50 1.34 3.17
CA GLY A 36 -10.11 -0.07 3.12
C GLY A 36 -10.42 -0.77 4.44
N LEU A 37 -10.22 -2.09 4.48
CA LEU A 37 -10.20 -2.86 5.73
C LEU A 37 -9.15 -2.35 6.73
N PHE A 38 -8.18 -1.57 6.25
CA PHE A 38 -7.11 -1.01 7.04
C PHE A 38 -7.43 0.43 7.45
N PRO A 39 -6.96 0.86 8.64
CA PRO A 39 -7.04 2.26 9.03
C PRO A 39 -6.41 3.15 7.94
N PRO A 40 -6.90 4.40 7.81
CA PRO A 40 -6.34 5.32 6.83
C PRO A 40 -4.85 5.48 7.07
N ALA A 41 -4.08 5.56 5.99
CA ALA A 41 -2.68 5.94 6.08
C ALA A 41 -2.63 7.31 6.78
N GLY A 42 -1.83 7.41 7.85
CA GLY A 42 -1.72 8.63 8.66
C GLY A 42 -1.28 9.85 7.85
N THR A 43 -1.09 10.99 8.51
CA THR A 43 -0.55 12.18 7.83
C THR A 43 0.82 11.87 7.20
N ILE A 44 1.23 12.65 6.19
CA ILE A 44 2.54 12.43 5.54
C ILE A 44 3.69 12.45 6.55
N ASN A 45 3.62 13.33 7.56
CA ASN A 45 4.62 13.41 8.63
C ASN A 45 4.67 12.13 9.46
N GLN A 46 3.51 11.51 9.72
CA GLN A 46 3.43 10.24 10.46
C GLN A 46 4.08 9.11 9.66
N GLN A 47 3.77 9.03 8.37
CA GLN A 47 4.34 8.01 7.48
C GLN A 47 5.86 8.17 7.33
N GLN A 48 6.35 9.41 7.25
CA GLN A 48 7.78 9.69 7.24
C GLN A 48 8.44 9.32 8.57
N ALA A 49 7.80 9.62 9.69
CA ALA A 49 8.30 9.25 11.01
C ALA A 49 8.37 7.74 11.21
N ASP A 50 7.31 7.01 10.82
CA ASP A 50 7.28 5.54 10.80
C ASP A 50 8.44 4.99 9.96
N ALA A 51 8.67 5.54 8.76
CA ALA A 51 9.75 5.10 7.87
C ALA A 51 11.15 5.31 8.48
N ILE A 52 11.33 6.38 9.27
CA ILE A 52 12.60 6.66 9.94
C ILE A 52 12.81 5.73 11.15
N VAL A 53 11.77 5.50 11.95
CA VAL A 53 11.85 4.66 13.17
C VAL A 53 12.07 3.19 12.81
N HIS A 54 11.47 2.72 11.72
CA HIS A 54 11.57 1.33 11.27
C HIS A 54 12.66 1.11 10.20
N ASP A 55 13.59 2.06 10.07
CA ASP A 55 14.73 1.90 9.17
C ASP A 55 15.66 0.77 9.68
N PRO A 56 15.97 -0.25 8.86
CA PRO A 56 16.90 -1.32 9.26
C PRO A 56 18.36 -0.85 9.36
N PHE A 57 18.72 0.32 8.83
CA PHE A 57 20.10 0.80 8.83
C PHE A 57 20.48 1.43 10.18
N PRO A 58 21.69 1.14 10.70
CA PRO A 58 22.13 1.70 11.96
C PRO A 58 22.34 3.21 11.86
N GLN A 59 22.15 3.87 13.00
CA GLN A 59 22.36 5.29 13.15
C GLN A 59 23.82 5.58 13.53
N ASN A 60 24.31 6.78 13.23
CA ASN A 60 25.72 7.16 13.44
C ASN A 60 26.14 7.18 14.92
N ASP A 61 25.19 7.22 15.84
CA ASP A 61 25.39 7.18 17.29
C ASP A 61 25.40 5.75 17.88
N ILE A 62 24.91 4.77 17.12
CA ILE A 62 24.80 3.37 17.56
C ILE A 62 25.92 2.51 16.96
N ALA A 63 26.27 2.74 15.70
CA ALA A 63 27.30 1.98 15.00
C ALA A 63 28.16 2.88 14.11
N PRO A 64 29.34 2.40 13.66
CA PRO A 64 30.17 3.13 12.70
C PRO A 64 29.40 3.42 11.40
N TYR A 65 29.70 4.56 10.80
CA TYR A 65 29.12 4.95 9.53
C TYR A 65 29.45 3.93 8.43
N GLU A 66 28.42 3.36 7.80
CA GLU A 66 28.52 2.40 6.71
C GLU A 66 27.89 2.96 5.43
N ALA A 67 28.73 3.43 4.49
CA ALA A 67 28.27 4.04 3.25
C ALA A 67 27.76 3.05 2.19
N ALA A 68 28.06 1.76 2.36
CA ALA A 68 27.88 0.73 1.33
C ALA A 68 26.53 0.01 1.42
N SER A 69 25.95 -0.11 2.62
CA SER A 69 24.73 -0.87 2.84
C SER A 69 23.46 -0.06 2.54
N ARG A 70 23.49 1.25 2.81
CA ARG A 70 22.35 2.15 2.62
C ARG A 70 22.27 2.68 1.19
N PRO A 71 21.06 2.81 0.59
CA PRO A 71 20.90 3.44 -0.72
C PRO A 71 21.44 4.88 -0.71
N ARG A 72 22.01 5.33 -1.83
CA ARG A 72 22.74 6.60 -1.94
C ARG A 72 22.00 7.80 -1.34
N ASP A 73 20.72 7.95 -1.70
CA ASP A 73 19.94 9.13 -1.30
C ASP A 73 19.48 9.06 0.17
N TYR A 74 19.69 7.93 0.84
CA TYR A 74 19.34 7.68 2.23
C TYR A 74 20.59 7.57 3.12
N GLN A 75 21.81 7.68 2.58
CA GLN A 75 23.05 7.50 3.33
C GLN A 75 23.16 8.39 4.58
N GLN A 76 22.51 9.56 4.57
CA GLN A 76 22.54 10.51 5.66
C GLN A 76 21.32 10.33 6.59
N PRO A 77 21.49 9.76 7.80
CA PRO A 77 20.42 9.74 8.79
C PRO A 77 20.07 11.16 9.26
N LEU A 78 18.89 11.31 9.87
CA LEU A 78 18.48 12.57 10.47
C LEU A 78 19.44 12.95 11.62
N PRO A 79 19.72 14.25 11.81
CA PRO A 79 20.46 14.71 12.98
C PRO A 79 19.77 14.32 14.28
N GLU A 80 20.56 13.89 15.27
CA GLU A 80 20.11 13.51 16.62
C GLU A 80 19.03 14.44 17.23
N PRO A 81 19.17 15.78 17.20
CA PRO A 81 18.19 16.64 17.84
C PRO A 81 16.80 16.60 17.17
N VAL A 82 16.77 16.37 15.85
CA VAL A 82 15.53 16.23 15.08
C VAL A 82 14.92 14.86 15.34
N ARG A 83 15.78 13.83 15.39
CA ARG A 83 15.39 12.45 15.67
C ARG A 83 14.74 12.30 17.04
N ASN A 84 15.28 12.95 18.06
CA ASN A 84 14.74 12.89 19.42
C ASN A 84 13.37 13.55 19.57
N ARG A 85 12.94 14.36 18.59
CA ARG A 85 11.61 14.98 18.57
C ARG A 85 10.58 14.24 17.70
N LEU A 86 10.99 13.25 16.92
CA LEU A 86 10.09 12.51 16.02
C LEU A 86 8.90 11.86 16.74
N ILE A 87 9.14 11.19 17.86
CA ILE A 87 8.07 10.53 18.63
C ILE A 87 7.08 11.55 19.20
N PRO A 88 7.49 12.58 19.98
CA PRO A 88 6.52 13.53 20.53
C PRO A 88 5.81 14.37 19.46
N ASP A 89 6.47 14.69 18.35
CA ASP A 89 5.91 15.58 17.32
C ASP A 89 5.02 14.85 16.30
N ALA A 90 5.39 13.63 15.89
CA ALA A 90 4.71 12.90 14.82
C ALA A 90 4.01 11.64 15.31
N MET A 91 4.47 11.01 16.38
CA MET A 91 4.00 9.68 16.80
C MET A 91 3.67 9.63 18.31
N PRO A 92 2.81 10.53 18.83
CA PRO A 92 2.58 10.67 20.28
C PRO A 92 2.01 9.41 20.96
N TRP A 93 1.57 8.41 20.18
CA TRP A 93 1.13 7.12 20.68
C TRP A 93 2.26 6.11 20.95
N LEU A 94 3.46 6.31 20.40
CA LEU A 94 4.64 5.45 20.62
C LEU A 94 5.40 5.79 21.91
N GLY A 95 5.17 6.97 22.48
CA GLY A 95 5.78 7.41 23.73
C GLY A 95 4.75 7.42 24.87
N ARG A 96 4.68 6.32 25.62
CA ARG A 96 4.18 6.26 27.00
C ARG A 96 5.04 5.33 27.83
#